data_AF-A0AAD9UCG3-F1
#
_entry.id   AF-A0AAD9UCG3-F1
#
_cell.length_a   1.000
_cell.length_b   1.000
_cell.length_c   1.000
_cell.angle_alpha   90.00
_cell.angle_beta   90.00
_cell.angle_gamma   90.00
#
_symmetry.space_group_name_H-M   'P 1'
#
loop_
_entity.id
_entity.type
_entity.pdbx_description
1 polymer ?
#
loop_
_entity_poly.entity_id
_entity_poly.type
_entity_poly.pdbx_seq_one_letter_code
_entity_poly.pdbx_strand_id
1 'polypeptide(L)'
;MLRLGGNPEEEEEEDIYIYIYIYIYIYIYIYIYIYIYIYIYISVDSISFKNRRQLIIISYVIYWHASGLCSGANVIFSFYTWLFTCHVRTKILKFADDTTVIGIITNSDESEYRDQVNKLISWCNDNNLELNVNKTKEIIVDFRRKKSSPPSPLVIDGRTIEIVQHFKFLGSTISSNLKWELDVVNVIKKAQQRLYFLRRLRSFGWTTSVMLNLYRAVIESVLIFSITVWFGSITQKETLRLNRVVKLLPE
;
A
#
# COMPACT_ATOMS: atom_id res chain seq x y z
N MET A 1 -40.66 -40.05 0.90
CA MET A 1 -39.35 -39.36 0.86
C MET A 1 -39.65 -37.87 0.78
N LEU A 2 -39.48 -37.16 1.90
CA LEU A 2 -39.97 -35.80 2.13
C LEU A 2 -39.30 -34.81 1.17
N ARG A 3 -40.10 -34.10 0.36
CA ARG A 3 -39.69 -32.85 -0.27
C ARG A 3 -39.69 -31.79 0.82
N LEU A 4 -38.50 -31.32 1.21
CA LEU A 4 -38.34 -30.04 1.89
C LEU A 4 -38.67 -28.97 0.84
N GLY A 5 -39.88 -28.43 0.89
CA GLY A 5 -40.16 -27.12 0.30
C GLY A 5 -39.66 -26.08 1.28
N GLY A 6 -38.55 -25.41 0.95
CA GLY A 6 -38.15 -24.19 1.63
C GLY A 6 -39.28 -23.16 1.48
N ASN A 7 -39.59 -22.45 2.55
CA ASN A 7 -40.64 -21.44 2.55
C ASN A 7 -40.15 -20.26 1.69
N PRO A 8 -40.86 -19.84 0.62
CA PRO A 8 -40.39 -18.77 -0.26
C PRO A 8 -40.18 -17.42 0.47
N GLU A 9 -40.86 -17.21 1.60
CA GLU A 9 -40.65 -16.04 2.46
C GLU A 9 -39.30 -16.07 3.20
N GLU A 10 -38.77 -17.27 3.54
CA GLU A 10 -37.43 -17.40 4.15
C GLU A 10 -36.30 -17.19 3.11
N GLU A 11 -36.50 -17.64 1.86
CA GLU A 11 -35.55 -17.36 0.76
C GLU A 11 -35.51 -15.87 0.40
N GLU A 12 -36.65 -15.17 0.39
CA GLU A 12 -36.69 -13.72 0.16
C GLU A 12 -36.05 -12.91 1.30
N GLU A 13 -36.20 -13.33 2.56
CA GLU A 13 -35.52 -12.69 3.69
C GLU A 13 -34.00 -12.88 3.62
N GLU A 14 -33.51 -14.09 3.32
CA GLU A 14 -32.08 -14.37 3.16
C GLU A 14 -31.44 -13.52 2.04
N ASP A 15 -32.13 -13.34 0.92
CA ASP A 15 -31.67 -12.49 -0.18
C ASP A 15 -31.55 -11.01 0.21
N ILE A 16 -32.46 -10.50 1.05
CA ILE A 16 -32.41 -9.12 1.57
C ILE A 16 -31.20 -8.94 2.50
N TYR A 17 -30.93 -9.90 3.39
CA TYR A 17 -29.76 -9.83 4.27
C TYR A 17 -28.44 -9.86 3.50
N ILE A 18 -28.35 -10.70 2.46
CA ILE A 18 -27.18 -10.76 1.57
C ILE A 18 -27.00 -9.40 0.88
N TYR A 19 -28.07 -8.79 0.39
CA TYR A 19 -28.00 -7.49 -0.28
C TYR A 19 -27.56 -6.36 0.64
N ILE A 20 -28.09 -6.33 1.87
CA ILE A 20 -27.69 -5.36 2.92
C ILE A 20 -26.21 -5.56 3.29
N TYR A 21 -25.77 -6.80 3.46
CA TYR A 21 -24.38 -7.11 3.81
C TYR A 21 -23.42 -6.69 2.70
N ILE A 22 -23.76 -6.98 1.44
CA ILE A 22 -22.99 -6.54 0.26
C ILE A 22 -22.95 -5.00 0.20
N TYR A 23 -24.08 -4.32 0.43
CA TYR A 23 -24.15 -2.87 0.39
C TYR A 23 -23.30 -2.22 1.49
N ILE A 24 -23.39 -2.72 2.72
CA ILE A 24 -22.56 -2.26 3.86
C ILE A 24 -21.08 -2.51 3.58
N TYR A 25 -20.72 -3.69 3.06
CA TYR A 25 -19.35 -4.01 2.72
C TYR A 25 -18.80 -3.08 1.62
N ILE A 26 -19.57 -2.84 0.57
CA ILE A 26 -19.22 -1.90 -0.50
C ILE A 26 -19.08 -0.48 0.05
N TYR A 27 -20.01 -0.04 0.90
CA TYR A 27 -19.98 1.31 1.48
C TYR A 27 -18.75 1.51 2.37
N ILE A 28 -18.47 0.56 3.27
CA ILE A 28 -17.28 0.57 4.13
C ILE A 28 -16.01 0.55 3.27
N TYR A 29 -15.96 -0.32 2.26
CA TYR A 29 -14.81 -0.41 1.36
C TYR A 29 -14.58 0.91 0.60
N ILE A 30 -15.64 1.52 0.05
CA ILE A 30 -15.58 2.81 -0.63
C ILE A 30 -15.14 3.92 0.35
N TYR A 31 -15.69 3.95 1.56
CA TYR A 31 -15.36 4.99 2.55
C TYR A 31 -13.90 4.88 3.01
N ILE A 32 -13.43 3.66 3.30
CA ILE A 32 -12.02 3.39 3.63
C ILE A 32 -11.13 3.77 2.44
N TYR A 33 -11.52 3.44 1.21
CA TYR A 33 -10.76 3.76 0.02
C TYR A 33 -10.69 5.27 -0.25
N ILE A 34 -11.80 6.00 -0.08
CA ILE A 34 -11.85 7.47 -0.18
C ILE A 34 -11.00 8.11 0.92
N TYR A 35 -11.06 7.60 2.14
CA TYR A 35 -10.26 8.13 3.25
C TYR A 35 -8.76 7.91 3.02
N ILE A 36 -8.36 6.70 2.61
CA ILE A 36 -6.99 6.39 2.20
C ILE A 36 -6.57 7.27 1.01
N TYR A 37 -7.45 7.48 0.03
CA TYR A 37 -7.18 8.35 -1.12
C TYR A 37 -6.97 9.82 -0.71
N ILE A 38 -7.82 10.38 0.15
CA ILE A 38 -7.66 11.74 0.67
C ILE A 38 -6.38 11.85 1.48
N TYR A 39 -6.08 10.86 2.33
CA TYR A 39 -4.85 10.85 3.12
C TYR A 39 -3.59 10.78 2.26
N ILE A 40 -3.55 9.88 1.26
CA ILE A 40 -2.44 9.76 0.31
C ILE A 40 -2.35 11.02 -0.56
N TYR A 41 -3.46 11.53 -1.09
CA TYR A 41 -3.47 12.72 -1.95
C TYR A 41 -2.99 13.96 -1.19
N ILE A 42 -3.51 14.22 0.01
CA ILE A 42 -3.03 15.31 0.86
C ILE A 42 -1.55 15.09 1.19
N SER A 43 -1.15 13.87 1.54
CA SER A 43 0.23 13.55 1.87
C SER A 43 1.20 13.67 0.69
N VAL A 44 0.76 13.36 -0.54
CA VAL A 44 1.56 13.42 -1.76
C VAL A 44 1.58 14.82 -2.35
N ASP A 45 0.46 15.56 -2.35
CA ASP A 45 0.37 16.92 -2.92
C ASP A 45 1.09 17.96 -2.04
N SER A 46 1.11 17.76 -0.72
CA SER A 46 1.97 18.55 0.16
C SER A 46 3.43 18.05 0.23
N ILE A 47 3.80 17.02 -0.54
CA ILE A 47 5.20 16.85 -0.98
C ILE A 47 5.30 17.61 -2.28
N SER A 48 5.93 18.79 -2.27
CA SER A 48 6.18 19.57 -3.47
C SER A 48 7.14 18.83 -4.40
N PHE A 49 6.65 17.82 -5.11
CA PHE A 49 7.33 17.11 -6.21
C PHE A 49 7.56 18.00 -7.43
N LYS A 50 7.16 19.28 -7.35
CA LYS A 50 7.28 20.27 -8.44
C LYS A 50 8.72 20.67 -8.76
N ASN A 51 9.71 20.36 -7.92
CA ASN A 51 11.08 20.82 -8.15
C ASN A 51 12.01 19.68 -8.61
N ARG A 52 12.37 19.68 -9.90
CA ARG A 52 13.25 18.70 -10.58
C ARG A 52 14.73 18.78 -10.17
N ARG A 53 15.03 19.07 -8.91
CA ARG A 53 16.39 19.30 -8.36
C ARG A 53 16.64 18.66 -7.00
N GLN A 54 15.77 17.77 -6.55
CA GLN A 54 15.78 17.29 -5.17
C GLN A 54 16.14 15.81 -5.09
N LEU A 55 16.84 15.48 -4.00
CA LEU A 55 17.12 14.13 -3.55
C LEU A 55 16.14 13.83 -2.42
N ILE A 56 15.39 12.74 -2.54
CA ILE A 56 14.39 12.33 -1.55
C ILE A 56 14.85 11.02 -0.95
N ILE A 57 14.93 10.97 0.37
CA ILE A 57 15.12 9.72 1.11
C ILE A 57 13.78 9.30 1.67
N ILE A 58 13.43 8.04 1.45
CA ILE A 58 12.28 7.40 2.06
C ILE A 58 12.82 6.25 2.89
N SER A 59 12.65 6.35 4.20
CA SER A 59 12.97 5.27 5.14
C SER A 59 11.69 4.64 5.60
N TYR A 60 11.52 3.38 5.21
CA TYR A 60 10.42 2.55 5.68
C TYR A 60 10.87 1.87 6.97
N VAL A 61 10.19 2.15 8.05
CA VAL A 61 10.48 1.74 9.43
C VAL A 61 9.32 0.86 9.90
N ILE A 62 9.65 -0.28 10.49
CA ILE A 62 8.65 -1.23 11.01
C ILE A 62 8.90 -1.42 12.50
N TYR A 63 7.86 -1.36 13.32
CA TYR A 63 7.97 -1.62 14.76
C TYR A 63 7.85 -3.11 15.10
N TRP A 64 8.45 -3.49 16.22
CA TRP A 64 8.05 -4.64 17.02
C TRP A 64 7.12 -4.18 18.15
N HIS A 65 6.10 -4.98 18.44
CA HIS A 65 5.37 -4.86 19.68
C HIS A 65 6.14 -5.57 20.79
N ALA A 66 6.40 -4.90 21.91
CA ALA A 66 6.76 -5.56 23.16
C ALA A 66 5.54 -6.37 23.63
N SER A 67 5.44 -7.63 23.21
CA SER A 67 4.57 -8.69 23.74
C SER A 67 3.29 -8.28 24.51
N GLY A 68 2.10 -8.42 23.89
CA GLY A 68 0.86 -8.59 24.70
C GLY A 68 -0.49 -8.09 24.16
N LEU A 69 -0.56 -7.25 23.12
CA LEU A 69 -1.87 -6.78 22.64
C LEU A 69 -2.46 -7.70 21.56
N CYS A 70 -3.68 -8.18 21.82
CA CYS A 70 -4.49 -8.95 20.87
C CYS A 70 -4.62 -8.22 19.53
N SER A 71 -4.76 -8.98 18.44
CA SER A 71 -4.84 -8.52 17.03
C SER A 71 -5.92 -7.47 16.73
N GLY A 72 -6.78 -7.12 17.69
CA GLY A 72 -7.78 -6.03 17.63
C GLY A 72 -7.29 -4.65 18.11
N ALA A 73 -6.06 -4.53 18.62
CA ALA A 73 -5.55 -3.27 19.20
C ALA A 73 -4.98 -2.26 18.18
N ASN A 74 -5.02 -2.57 16.88
CA ASN A 74 -4.36 -1.79 15.83
C ASN A 74 -4.83 -0.33 15.76
N VAL A 75 -6.10 -0.06 16.12
CA VAL A 75 -6.64 1.31 16.13
C VAL A 75 -6.04 2.12 17.26
N ILE A 76 -5.99 1.57 18.47
CA ILE A 76 -5.40 2.23 19.65
C ILE A 76 -3.91 2.48 19.42
N PHE A 77 -3.21 1.50 18.86
CA PHE A 77 -1.80 1.63 18.48
C PHE A 77 -1.57 2.74 17.43
N SER A 78 -2.47 2.85 16.45
CA SER A 78 -2.42 3.92 15.43
C SER A 78 -2.63 5.30 16.06
N PHE A 79 -3.57 5.44 17.01
CA PHE A 79 -3.75 6.69 17.77
C PHE A 79 -2.54 7.01 18.66
N TYR A 80 -1.97 6.00 19.32
CA TYR A 80 -0.81 6.16 20.18
C TYR A 80 0.42 6.67 19.41
N THR A 81 0.71 6.05 18.27
CA THR A 81 1.83 6.46 17.41
C THR A 81 1.56 7.77 16.67
N TRP A 82 0.29 8.19 16.51
CA TRP A 82 -0.06 9.47 15.88
C TRP A 82 0.54 10.69 16.59
N LEU A 83 0.79 10.61 17.90
CA LEU A 83 1.30 11.73 18.72
C LEU A 83 2.71 12.20 18.34
N PHE A 84 3.49 11.40 17.62
CA PHE A 84 4.82 11.80 17.18
C PHE A 84 4.79 12.84 16.04
N THR A 85 5.38 14.01 16.28
CA THR A 85 5.39 15.19 15.38
C THR A 85 6.59 15.21 14.43
N CYS A 86 6.46 15.95 13.32
CA CYS A 86 7.47 16.04 12.25
C CYS A 86 8.02 17.46 12.05
N HIS A 87 9.26 17.57 11.56
CA HIS A 87 9.85 18.82 11.09
C HIS A 87 9.25 19.30 9.76
N VAL A 88 9.42 20.59 9.45
CA VAL A 88 8.81 21.25 8.27
C VAL A 88 9.25 20.65 6.93
N ARG A 89 10.51 20.18 6.79
CA ARG A 89 11.01 19.57 5.55
C ARG A 89 11.08 18.04 5.58
N THR A 90 10.54 17.43 6.63
CA THR A 90 10.40 15.98 6.73
C THR A 90 8.93 15.63 6.79
N LYS A 91 8.58 14.44 6.32
CA LYS A 91 7.21 13.97 6.37
C LYS A 91 7.17 12.57 6.93
N ILE A 92 6.12 12.28 7.69
CA ILE A 92 5.93 10.95 8.26
C ILE A 92 4.60 10.43 7.76
N LEU A 93 4.64 9.29 7.09
CA LEU A 93 3.46 8.54 6.71
C LEU A 93 3.34 7.36 7.66
N LYS A 94 2.18 7.20 8.31
CA LYS A 94 1.93 6.09 9.23
C LYS A 94 0.75 5.26 8.73
N PHE A 95 0.89 3.95 8.76
CA PHE A 95 -0.18 3.01 8.49
C PHE A 95 -0.03 1.80 9.41
N ALA A 96 -0.84 1.72 10.47
CA ALA A 96 -0.65 0.75 11.54
C ALA A 96 0.79 0.77 12.09
N ASP A 97 1.52 -0.35 11.96
CA ASP A 97 2.92 -0.53 12.36
C ASP A 97 3.95 -0.04 11.33
N ASP A 98 3.51 0.26 10.11
CA ASP A 98 4.37 0.81 9.07
C ASP A 98 4.52 2.33 9.27
N THR A 99 5.74 2.79 9.50
CA THR A 99 6.08 4.22 9.52
C THR A 99 7.11 4.54 8.47
N THR A 100 6.83 5.53 7.62
CA THR A 100 7.74 5.97 6.59
C THR A 100 8.17 7.41 6.85
N VAL A 101 9.47 7.62 7.05
CA VAL A 101 10.07 8.95 7.14
C VAL A 101 10.56 9.37 5.76
N ILE A 102 10.08 10.51 5.29
CA ILE A 102 10.44 11.11 4.01
C ILE A 102 11.23 12.39 4.30
N GLY A 103 12.47 12.44 3.83
CA GLY A 103 13.33 13.62 3.94
C GLY A 103 13.63 14.22 2.57
N ILE A 104 13.55 15.55 2.47
CA ILE A 104 14.01 16.28 1.29
C ILE A 104 15.43 16.78 1.55
N ILE A 105 16.39 16.30 0.76
CA ILE A 105 17.79 16.74 0.83
C ILE A 105 18.02 17.88 -0.17
N THR A 106 18.47 19.00 0.37
CA THR A 106 18.87 20.18 -0.41
C THR A 106 20.34 20.48 -0.17
N ASN A 107 21.09 20.84 -1.22
CA ASN A 107 22.52 21.17 -1.11
C ASN A 107 23.39 20.08 -0.44
N SER A 108 22.98 18.81 -0.57
CA SER A 108 23.62 17.67 0.09
C SER A 108 23.60 17.73 1.62
N ASP A 109 22.68 18.51 2.21
CA ASP A 109 22.44 18.56 3.64
C ASP A 109 21.33 17.57 4.03
N GLU A 110 21.70 16.60 4.84
CA GLU A 110 20.82 15.53 5.34
C GLU A 110 20.39 15.76 6.79
N SER A 111 20.86 16.83 7.42
CA SER A 111 20.79 17.03 8.87
C SER A 111 19.35 16.96 9.39
N GLU A 112 18.40 17.61 8.71
CA GLU A 112 16.98 17.59 9.12
C GLU A 112 16.37 16.18 9.03
N TYR A 113 16.72 15.42 8.00
CA TYR A 113 16.26 14.05 7.85
C TYR A 113 16.86 13.13 8.92
N ARG A 114 18.17 13.24 9.18
CA ARG A 114 18.86 12.47 10.22
C ARG A 114 18.33 12.78 11.61
N ASP A 115 18.13 14.06 11.91
CA ASP A 115 17.54 14.50 13.17
C ASP A 115 16.13 13.95 13.35
N GLN A 116 15.30 13.93 12.30
CA GLN A 116 13.96 13.34 12.37
C GLN A 116 14.00 11.82 12.62
N VAL A 117 14.93 11.09 11.99
CA VAL A 117 15.11 9.65 12.25
C VAL A 117 15.58 9.41 13.69
N ASN A 118 16.55 10.20 14.18
CA ASN A 118 17.01 10.09 15.56
C ASN A 118 15.91 10.38 16.58
N LYS A 119 15.08 11.40 16.32
CA LYS A 119 13.89 11.69 17.14
C LYS A 119 12.88 10.55 17.14
N LEU A 120 12.70 9.91 15.98
CA LEU A 120 11.83 8.74 15.90
C LEU A 120 12.39 7.61 16.77
N ILE A 121 13.69 7.32 16.67
CA ILE A 121 14.36 6.30 17.48
C ILE A 121 14.22 6.60 18.98
N SER A 122 14.53 7.83 19.41
CA SER A 122 14.38 8.24 20.82
C SER A 122 12.94 8.11 21.29
N TRP A 123 11.97 8.57 20.50
CA TRP A 123 10.57 8.45 20.84
C TRP A 123 10.13 6.97 20.97
N CYS A 124 10.64 6.09 20.10
CA CYS A 124 10.37 4.65 20.22
C CYS A 124 10.90 4.09 21.52
N ASN A 125 12.15 4.41 21.86
CA ASN A 125 12.78 3.97 23.10
C ASN A 125 12.02 4.46 24.34
N ASP A 126 11.61 5.74 24.36
CA ASP A 126 10.85 6.34 25.46
C ASP A 126 9.45 5.72 25.62
N ASN A 127 8.90 5.16 24.54
CA ASN A 127 7.56 4.58 24.47
C ASN A 127 7.57 3.03 24.44
N ASN A 128 8.70 2.40 24.78
CA ASN A 128 8.87 0.94 24.78
C ASN A 128 8.52 0.27 23.43
N LEU A 129 8.81 0.95 22.33
CA LEU A 129 8.71 0.43 20.97
C LEU A 129 10.11 0.09 20.45
N GLU A 130 10.25 -1.08 19.84
CA GLU A 130 11.51 -1.51 19.25
C GLU A 130 11.45 -1.43 17.72
N LEU A 131 12.50 -0.91 17.09
CA LEU A 131 12.57 -0.83 15.64
C LEU A 131 13.05 -2.15 15.04
N ASN A 132 12.33 -2.67 14.05
CA ASN A 132 12.77 -3.82 13.27
C ASN A 132 13.77 -3.40 12.19
N VAL A 133 15.02 -3.16 12.62
CA VAL A 133 16.14 -2.73 11.77
C VAL A 133 16.32 -3.63 10.52
N ASN A 134 16.05 -4.93 10.63
CA ASN A 134 16.21 -5.88 9.52
C ASN A 134 15.16 -5.66 8.41
N LYS A 135 13.93 -5.29 8.79
CA LYS A 135 12.87 -4.96 7.84
C LYS A 135 12.92 -3.49 7.39
N THR A 136 13.57 -2.62 8.14
CA THR A 136 13.79 -1.23 7.76
C THR A 136 14.65 -1.16 6.49
N LYS A 137 14.18 -0.38 5.51
CA LYS A 137 14.88 -0.16 4.25
C LYS A 137 14.91 1.32 3.92
N GLU A 138 15.97 1.74 3.24
CA GLU A 138 16.12 3.09 2.72
C GLU A 138 16.02 3.06 1.19
N ILE A 139 15.22 3.94 0.59
CA ILE A 139 15.24 4.17 -0.84
C ILE A 139 15.59 5.62 -1.13
N ILE A 140 16.51 5.80 -2.06
CA ILE A 140 17.05 7.10 -2.44
C ILE A 140 16.54 7.41 -3.85
N VAL A 141 15.76 8.48 -3.95
CA VAL A 141 15.18 8.96 -5.21
C VAL A 141 15.89 10.26 -5.60
N ASP A 142 16.77 10.19 -6.60
CA ASP A 142 17.59 11.32 -7.04
C ASP A 142 17.14 11.88 -8.38
N PHE A 143 16.53 13.07 -8.38
CA PHE A 143 16.14 13.79 -9.59
C PHE A 143 17.17 14.82 -10.08
N ARG A 144 18.33 14.92 -9.43
CA ARG A 144 19.34 15.93 -9.77
C ARG A 144 19.98 15.59 -11.11
N ARG A 145 20.10 16.61 -11.98
CA ARG A 145 20.80 16.48 -13.28
C ARG A 145 22.28 16.17 -13.11
N LYS A 146 22.91 16.79 -12.11
CA LYS A 146 24.29 16.50 -11.70
C LYS A 146 24.21 15.66 -10.43
N LYS A 147 24.63 14.41 -10.53
CA LYS A 147 24.71 13.54 -9.36
C LYS A 147 25.87 14.03 -8.48
N SER A 148 25.58 14.33 -7.22
CA SER A 148 26.63 14.47 -6.20
C SER A 148 27.03 13.08 -5.70
N SER A 149 27.93 13.05 -4.72
CA SER A 149 28.10 11.87 -3.88
C SER A 149 26.74 11.39 -3.33
N PRO A 150 26.54 10.07 -3.23
CA PRO A 150 25.36 9.52 -2.58
C PRO A 150 25.34 9.91 -1.10
N PRO A 151 24.15 9.89 -0.48
CA PRO A 151 24.03 10.00 0.96
C PRO A 151 24.90 9.04 1.73
N SER A 152 25.27 9.44 2.94
CA SER A 152 25.91 8.52 3.88
C SER A 152 24.93 7.39 4.24
N PRO A 153 25.38 6.15 4.49
CA PRO A 153 24.48 5.11 4.93
C PRO A 153 23.81 5.45 6.28
N LEU A 154 22.51 5.22 6.41
CA LEU A 154 21.83 5.34 7.69
C LEU A 154 22.29 4.24 8.65
N VAL A 155 22.59 4.61 9.89
CA VAL A 155 22.94 3.68 10.96
C VAL A 155 21.89 3.80 12.07
N ILE A 156 21.23 2.70 12.40
CA ILE A 156 20.28 2.60 13.51
C ILE A 156 20.77 1.49 14.43
N ASP A 157 20.90 1.77 15.73
CA ASP A 157 21.37 0.83 16.75
C ASP A 157 22.68 0.10 16.37
N GLY A 158 23.62 0.85 15.78
CA GLY A 158 24.92 0.34 15.34
C GLY A 158 24.87 -0.53 14.07
N ARG A 159 23.71 -0.67 13.42
CA ARG A 159 23.54 -1.44 12.19
C ARG A 159 23.25 -0.52 11.01
N THR A 160 23.93 -0.76 9.90
CA THR A 160 23.70 -0.03 8.65
C THR A 160 22.41 -0.49 7.99
N ILE A 161 21.52 0.46 7.69
CA ILE A 161 20.28 0.21 6.96
C ILE A 161 20.60 -0.04 5.49
N GLU A 162 19.96 -1.06 4.92
CA GLU A 162 20.12 -1.41 3.52
C GLU A 162 19.44 -0.38 2.62
N ILE A 163 20.22 0.16 1.66
CA ILE A 163 19.71 0.98 0.57
C ILE A 163 19.24 0.06 -0.56
N VAL A 164 17.95 0.13 -0.90
CA VAL A 164 17.32 -0.71 -1.93
C VAL A 164 16.87 0.10 -3.14
N GLN A 165 16.80 -0.54 -4.30
CA GLN A 165 16.30 0.08 -5.53
C GLN A 165 14.78 0.01 -5.67
N HIS A 166 14.16 -0.92 -4.96
CA HIS A 166 12.71 -1.08 -4.93
C HIS A 166 12.31 -1.68 -3.58
N PHE A 167 11.14 -1.31 -3.09
CA PHE A 167 10.56 -1.90 -1.89
C PHE A 167 9.03 -1.99 -2.02
N LYS A 168 8.43 -2.89 -1.27
CA LYS A 168 6.98 -3.04 -1.22
C LYS A 168 6.42 -2.20 -0.08
N PHE A 169 5.56 -1.25 -0.40
CA PHE A 169 4.86 -0.38 0.54
C PHE A 169 3.35 -0.57 0.37
N LEU A 170 2.65 -0.98 1.44
CA LEU A 170 1.20 -1.16 1.46
C LEU A 170 0.60 -1.95 0.29
N GLY A 171 1.36 -2.91 -0.26
CA GLY A 171 0.92 -3.74 -1.38
C GLY A 171 1.43 -3.34 -2.75
N SER A 172 1.95 -2.11 -2.91
CA SER A 172 2.53 -1.56 -4.14
C SER A 172 4.05 -1.53 -4.09
N THR A 173 4.70 -1.64 -5.23
CA THR A 173 6.16 -1.66 -5.37
C THR A 173 6.66 -0.28 -5.78
N ILE A 174 7.40 0.38 -4.90
CA ILE A 174 7.99 1.70 -5.15
C ILE A 174 9.42 1.50 -5.61
N SER A 175 9.79 2.10 -6.74
CA SER A 175 11.13 2.05 -7.33
C SER A 175 11.88 3.37 -7.12
N SER A 176 13.21 3.34 -7.06
CA SER A 176 14.07 4.51 -6.82
C SER A 176 14.00 5.55 -7.94
N ASN A 177 13.58 5.10 -9.13
CA ASN A 177 13.34 5.93 -10.31
C ASN A 177 11.87 6.36 -10.45
N LEU A 178 11.02 6.05 -9.45
CA LEU A 178 9.56 6.21 -9.45
C LEU A 178 8.85 5.66 -10.70
N LYS A 179 9.45 4.69 -11.39
CA LYS A 179 8.79 3.95 -12.46
C LYS A 179 7.96 2.82 -11.87
N TRP A 180 6.80 2.60 -12.47
CA TRP A 180 5.80 1.64 -12.00
C TRP A 180 5.84 0.30 -12.74
N GLU A 181 6.80 0.09 -13.64
CA GLU A 181 6.91 -1.15 -14.45
C GLU A 181 6.89 -2.41 -13.58
N LEU A 182 7.69 -2.43 -12.51
CA LEU A 182 7.80 -3.56 -11.62
C LEU A 182 6.47 -3.82 -10.88
N ASP A 183 5.78 -2.76 -10.47
CA ASP A 183 4.49 -2.89 -9.81
C ASP A 183 3.40 -3.40 -10.77
N VAL A 184 3.35 -2.87 -11.98
CA VAL A 184 2.45 -3.34 -13.05
C VAL A 184 2.69 -4.81 -13.36
N VAL A 185 3.96 -5.24 -13.46
CA VAL A 185 4.31 -6.66 -13.65
C VAL A 185 3.80 -7.51 -12.48
N ASN A 186 3.98 -7.05 -11.24
CA ASN A 186 3.51 -7.76 -10.04
C ASN A 186 1.98 -7.86 -9.98
N VAL A 187 1.27 -6.79 -10.30
CA VAL A 187 -0.20 -6.74 -10.37
C VAL A 187 -0.72 -7.69 -11.46
N ILE A 188 -0.14 -7.64 -12.66
CA ILE A 188 -0.50 -8.54 -13.77
C ILE A 188 -0.27 -10.01 -13.36
N LYS A 189 0.87 -10.31 -12.74
CA LYS A 189 1.19 -11.68 -12.30
C LYS A 189 0.16 -12.19 -11.30
N LYS A 190 -0.21 -11.39 -10.29
CA LYS A 190 -1.24 -11.73 -9.31
C LYS A 190 -2.61 -11.94 -9.98
N ALA A 191 -2.99 -11.05 -10.89
CA ALA A 191 -4.24 -11.14 -11.64
C ALA A 191 -4.29 -12.41 -12.51
N GLN A 192 -3.20 -12.75 -13.20
CA GLN A 192 -3.09 -13.96 -14.02
C GLN A 192 -3.19 -15.24 -13.19
N GLN A 193 -2.54 -15.29 -12.03
CA GLN A 193 -2.67 -16.43 -11.11
C GLN A 193 -4.13 -16.64 -10.70
N ARG A 194 -4.84 -15.57 -10.33
CA ARG A 194 -6.25 -15.61 -9.96
C ARG A 194 -7.16 -15.96 -11.14
N LEU A 195 -6.84 -15.48 -12.34
CA LEU A 195 -7.55 -15.82 -13.57
C LEU A 195 -7.42 -17.30 -13.92
N TYR A 196 -6.26 -17.93 -13.67
CA TYR A 196 -6.09 -19.36 -13.85
C TYR A 196 -7.06 -20.15 -12.95
N PHE A 197 -7.19 -19.78 -11.68
CA PHE A 197 -8.16 -20.40 -10.77
C PHE A 197 -9.61 -20.16 -11.23
N LEU A 198 -9.95 -18.94 -11.66
CA LEU A 198 -11.28 -18.63 -12.18
C LEU A 198 -11.63 -19.50 -13.40
N ARG A 199 -10.69 -19.69 -14.34
CA ARG A 199 -10.88 -20.56 -15.50
C ARG A 199 -11.12 -22.02 -15.11
N ARG A 200 -10.44 -22.49 -14.06
CA ARG A 200 -10.66 -23.83 -13.50
C ARG A 200 -12.00 -23.94 -12.79
N LEU A 201 -12.49 -22.88 -12.14
CA LEU A 201 -13.83 -22.88 -11.54
C LEU A 201 -14.93 -22.92 -12.60
N ARG A 202 -14.70 -22.31 -13.77
CA ARG A 202 -15.66 -22.37 -14.89
C ARG A 202 -16.00 -23.79 -15.33
N SER A 203 -15.08 -24.76 -15.19
CA SER A 203 -15.35 -26.15 -15.57
C SER A 203 -16.40 -26.85 -14.70
N PHE A 204 -16.82 -26.23 -13.57
CA PHE A 204 -17.87 -26.74 -12.71
C PHE A 204 -19.28 -26.26 -13.11
N GLY A 205 -19.43 -25.54 -14.24
CA GLY A 205 -20.73 -25.19 -14.80
C GLY A 205 -21.46 -24.04 -14.09
N TRP A 206 -20.73 -23.15 -13.41
CA TRP A 206 -21.31 -21.97 -12.75
C TRP A 206 -21.87 -20.97 -13.76
N THR A 207 -22.94 -20.27 -13.36
CA THR A 207 -23.60 -19.25 -14.20
C THR A 207 -22.67 -18.07 -14.49
N THR A 208 -22.88 -17.40 -15.62
CA THR A 208 -22.09 -16.22 -16.03
C THR A 208 -22.13 -15.11 -14.97
N SER A 209 -23.26 -14.91 -14.29
CA SER A 209 -23.41 -13.91 -13.24
C SER A 209 -22.50 -14.17 -12.03
N VAL A 210 -22.45 -15.42 -11.56
CA VAL A 210 -21.55 -15.82 -10.46
C VAL A 210 -20.09 -15.68 -10.86
N MET A 211 -19.75 -16.09 -12.08
CA MET A 211 -18.39 -15.98 -12.62
C MET A 211 -17.94 -14.52 -12.76
N LEU A 212 -18.84 -13.62 -13.17
CA LEU A 212 -18.59 -12.19 -13.25
C LEU A 212 -18.38 -11.59 -11.85
N ASN A 213 -19.22 -11.93 -10.88
CA ASN A 213 -19.05 -11.47 -9.49
C ASN A 213 -17.71 -11.91 -8.90
N LEU A 214 -17.31 -13.16 -9.13
CA LEU A 214 -16.01 -13.68 -8.69
C LEU A 214 -14.85 -12.98 -9.38
N TYR A 215 -14.97 -12.70 -10.68
CA TYR A 215 -13.99 -11.90 -11.39
C TYR A 215 -13.82 -10.52 -10.73
N ARG A 216 -14.93 -9.80 -10.48
CA ARG A 216 -14.89 -8.47 -9.86
C ARG A 216 -14.27 -8.52 -8.47
N ALA A 217 -14.70 -9.48 -7.65
CA ALA A 217 -14.24 -9.64 -6.27
C ALA A 217 -12.76 -10.03 -6.18
N VAL A 218 -12.27 -10.90 -7.07
CA VAL A 218 -10.95 -11.53 -6.92
C VAL A 218 -9.91 -10.95 -7.87
N ILE A 219 -10.26 -10.61 -9.11
CA ILE A 219 -9.31 -10.13 -10.12
C ILE A 219 -9.36 -8.62 -10.26
N GLU A 220 -10.56 -8.05 -10.44
CA GLU A 220 -10.71 -6.60 -10.58
C GLU A 220 -10.20 -5.87 -9.35
N SER A 221 -10.53 -6.37 -8.14
CA SER A 221 -10.00 -5.84 -6.87
C SER A 221 -8.47 -5.74 -6.83
N VAL A 222 -7.73 -6.66 -7.46
CA VAL A 222 -6.26 -6.60 -7.56
C VAL A 222 -5.80 -5.56 -8.55
N LEU A 223 -6.48 -5.46 -9.69
CA LEU A 223 -6.13 -4.51 -10.75
C LEU A 223 -6.36 -3.07 -10.28
N ILE A 224 -7.42 -2.83 -9.49
CA ILE A 224 -7.80 -1.49 -9.04
C ILE A 224 -7.21 -1.09 -7.69
N PHE A 225 -6.65 -2.03 -6.91
CA PHE A 225 -6.24 -1.84 -5.52
C PHE A 225 -5.46 -0.53 -5.24
N SER A 226 -4.50 -0.20 -6.10
CA SER A 226 -3.67 1.00 -5.97
C SER A 226 -3.64 1.84 -7.25
N ILE A 227 -4.65 1.70 -8.11
CA ILE A 227 -4.67 2.29 -9.45
C ILE A 227 -4.52 3.81 -9.41
N THR A 228 -5.02 4.47 -8.36
CA THR A 228 -4.91 5.93 -8.15
C THR A 228 -3.47 6.40 -7.96
N VAL A 229 -2.59 5.53 -7.46
CA VAL A 229 -1.18 5.87 -7.17
C VAL A 229 -0.34 5.81 -8.43
N TRP A 230 -0.51 4.77 -9.26
CA TRP A 230 0.42 4.47 -10.34
C TRP A 230 -0.15 4.68 -11.74
N PHE A 231 -1.46 4.62 -11.95
CA PHE A 231 -2.05 4.61 -13.29
C PHE A 231 -1.84 5.91 -14.06
N GLY A 232 -1.77 7.06 -13.39
CA GLY A 232 -1.43 8.33 -14.04
C GLY A 232 0.04 8.42 -14.47
N SER A 233 0.89 7.52 -13.96
CA SER A 233 2.35 7.55 -14.11
C SER A 233 2.92 6.37 -14.93
N ILE A 234 2.06 5.49 -15.47
CA ILE A 234 2.49 4.40 -16.36
C ILE A 234 2.61 4.88 -17.81
N THR A 235 3.41 4.14 -18.58
CA THR A 235 3.57 4.29 -20.02
C THR A 235 2.42 3.65 -20.78
N GLN A 236 2.20 4.09 -22.03
CA GLN A 236 1.21 3.48 -22.92
C GLN A 236 1.45 1.97 -23.12
N LYS A 237 2.72 1.52 -23.15
CA LYS A 237 3.09 0.11 -23.24
C LYS A 237 2.57 -0.69 -22.05
N GLU A 238 2.67 -0.14 -20.84
CA GLU A 238 2.18 -0.77 -19.62
C GLU A 238 0.65 -0.79 -19.56
N THR A 239 0.00 0.30 -19.98
CA THR A 239 -1.47 0.34 -20.13
C THR A 239 -1.97 -0.74 -21.08
N LEU A 240 -1.30 -0.93 -22.22
CA LEU A 240 -1.64 -2.00 -23.18
C LEU A 240 -1.45 -3.39 -22.57
N ARG A 241 -0.43 -3.60 -21.73
CA ARG A 241 -0.22 -4.88 -21.03
C ARG A 241 -1.35 -5.17 -20.03
N LEU A 242 -1.78 -4.16 -19.25
CA LEU A 242 -2.90 -4.29 -18.33
C LEU A 242 -4.21 -4.58 -19.06
N ASN A 243 -4.48 -3.85 -20.15
CA ASN A 243 -5.69 -4.05 -20.95
C ASN A 243 -5.78 -5.46 -21.54
N ARG A 244 -4.66 -6.13 -21.82
CA ARG A 244 -4.69 -7.54 -22.26
C ARG A 244 -5.22 -8.47 -21.18
N VAL A 245 -4.94 -8.21 -19.90
CA VAL A 245 -5.47 -9.02 -18.80
C VAL A 245 -6.98 -8.78 -18.64
N VAL A 246 -7.41 -7.52 -18.75
CA VAL A 246 -8.83 -7.14 -18.72
C VAL A 246 -9.58 -7.79 -19.90
N LYS A 247 -9.04 -7.76 -21.12
CA LYS A 247 -9.69 -8.38 -22.29
C LYS A 247 -9.82 -9.91 -22.25
N LEU A 248 -9.16 -10.59 -21.31
CA LEU A 248 -9.35 -12.03 -21.09
C LEU A 248 -10.61 -12.34 -20.24
N LEU A 249 -11.41 -11.32 -19.96
CA LEU A 249 -12.74 -11.39 -19.38
C LEU A 249 -13.66 -12.33 -20.20
N PRO A 250 -14.34 -13.29 -19.55
CA PRO A 250 -15.44 -14.00 -20.19
C PRO A 250 -16.62 -13.03 -20.36
N GLU A 251 -17.00 -12.75 -21.61
CA GLU A 251 -18.36 -12.28 -21.95
C GLU A 251 -19.41 -13.36 -21.66
#